data_AF-M6Q8S2-F1
#
_entry.id   AF-M6Q8S2-F1
#
_cell.length_a   1.000
_cell.length_b   1.000
_cell.length_c   1.000
_cell.angle_alpha   90.00
_cell.angle_beta   90.00
_cell.angle_gamma   90.00
#
_symmetry.space_group_name_H-M   'P 1'
#
loop_
_entity.id
_entity.type
_entity.pdbx_description
1 polymer ?
#
loop_
_entity_poly.entity_id
_entity_poly.type
_entity_poly.pdbx_seq_one_letter_code
_entity_poly.pdbx_strand_id
1 'polypeptide(L)'
;MIEPNPREDGKGRPRSDARTILNGILWILRTGAQWKDLPDRYPSYQTCHRRFQEWNRNGTMRNIIRSLANDLRERGEIETEESFIDGTFVPAKKGAQKSGKQSVGRVQRSWQLETATVFLSPFAQKMLHPMKSR
;
A
#
# COMPACT_ATOMS: atom_id res chain seq x y z
N MET A 1 3.45 -22.02 10.77
CA MET A 1 2.38 -21.06 11.17
C MET A 1 2.27 -21.14 12.68
N ILE A 2 2.41 -20.00 13.39
CA ILE A 2 2.23 -19.98 14.84
C ILE A 2 0.72 -19.85 15.08
N GLU A 3 0.05 -20.98 15.25
CA GLU A 3 -1.35 -20.96 15.70
C GLU A 3 -1.41 -20.35 17.09
N PRO A 4 -2.27 -19.35 17.33
CA PRO A 4 -2.38 -18.77 18.66
C PRO A 4 -2.96 -19.82 19.61
N ASN A 5 -2.24 -20.07 20.72
CA ASN A 5 -2.71 -20.95 21.79
C ASN A 5 -4.14 -20.55 22.20
N PRO A 6 -5.10 -21.48 22.26
CA PRO A 6 -6.42 -21.20 22.82
C PRO A 6 -6.30 -20.52 24.17
N ARG A 7 -7.25 -19.64 24.51
CA ARG A 7 -7.30 -19.11 25.87
C ARG A 7 -7.62 -20.26 26.81
N GLU A 8 -6.82 -20.42 27.86
CA GLU A 8 -6.97 -21.49 28.86
C GLU A 8 -8.31 -21.39 29.62
N ASP A 9 -8.90 -20.20 29.71
CA ASP A 9 -10.15 -19.94 30.43
C ASP A 9 -11.41 -20.35 29.67
N GLY A 10 -11.31 -20.71 28.39
CA GLY A 10 -12.42 -21.10 27.52
C GLY A 10 -13.49 -20.02 27.32
N LYS A 11 -13.22 -18.77 27.70
CA LYS A 11 -14.23 -17.69 27.72
C LYS A 11 -14.03 -16.66 26.61
N GLY A 12 -15.16 -16.11 26.15
CA GLY A 12 -15.23 -15.05 25.14
C GLY A 12 -15.25 -15.55 23.70
N ARG A 13 -15.19 -14.61 22.75
CA ARG A 13 -15.24 -14.93 21.32
C ARG A 13 -13.98 -15.71 20.90
N PRO A 14 -14.13 -16.84 20.18
CA PRO A 14 -13.01 -17.57 19.59
C PRO A 14 -12.11 -16.63 18.77
N ARG A 15 -10.81 -16.88 18.80
CA ARG A 15 -9.88 -16.09 17.98
C ARG A 15 -10.14 -16.38 16.51
N SER A 16 -10.10 -15.34 15.68
CA SER A 16 -10.11 -15.53 14.24
C SER A 16 -8.84 -16.24 13.79
N ASP A 17 -8.98 -17.09 12.78
CA ASP A 17 -7.90 -17.80 12.11
C ASP A 17 -6.78 -16.83 11.66
N ALA A 18 -5.53 -17.23 11.88
CA ALA A 18 -4.36 -16.42 11.61
C ALA A 18 -4.19 -16.13 10.10
N ARG A 19 -4.51 -17.11 9.24
CA ARG A 19 -4.41 -16.95 7.79
C ARG A 19 -5.41 -15.93 7.27
N THR A 20 -6.63 -15.96 7.77
CA THR A 20 -7.69 -15.01 7.39
C THR A 20 -7.35 -13.59 7.86
N ILE A 21 -6.77 -13.44 9.06
CA ILE A 21 -6.26 -12.14 9.53
C ILE A 21 -5.14 -11.63 8.62
N LEU A 22 -4.16 -12.49 8.29
CA LEU A 22 -3.04 -12.13 7.43
C LEU A 22 -3.53 -11.67 6.05
N ASN A 23 -4.50 -12.36 5.45
CA ASN A 23 -5.08 -11.97 4.17
C ASN A 23 -5.72 -10.57 4.22
N GLY A 24 -6.41 -10.23 5.32
CA GLY A 24 -6.96 -8.89 5.51
C GLY A 24 -5.87 -7.82 5.64
N ILE A 25 -4.78 -8.13 6.35
CA ILE A 25 -3.60 -7.24 6.47
C ILE A 25 -2.96 -7.03 5.09
N LEU A 26 -2.72 -8.10 4.33
CA LEU A 26 -2.12 -8.02 3.00
C LEU A 26 -2.98 -7.22 2.02
N TRP A 27 -4.31 -7.31 2.13
CA TRP A 27 -5.20 -6.49 1.31
C TRP A 27 -5.01 -4.99 1.59
N ILE A 28 -4.91 -4.58 2.86
CA ILE A 28 -4.63 -3.18 3.25
C ILE A 28 -3.25 -2.76 2.73
N LEU A 29 -2.22 -3.58 2.92
CA LEU A 29 -0.85 -3.26 2.49
C LEU A 29 -0.73 -3.15 0.96
N ARG A 30 -1.48 -3.97 0.22
CA ARG A 30 -1.48 -3.96 -1.25
C ARG A 30 -2.21 -2.75 -1.83
N THR A 31 -3.30 -2.32 -1.19
CA THR A 31 -4.20 -1.29 -1.72
C THR A 31 -3.91 0.10 -1.15
N GLY A 32 -3.32 0.20 0.04
CA GLY A 32 -3.18 1.45 0.77
C GLY A 32 -4.51 2.01 1.31
N ALA A 33 -5.60 1.24 1.26
CA ALA A 33 -6.90 1.68 1.74
C ALA A 33 -6.90 1.93 3.26
N GLN A 34 -7.87 2.71 3.74
CA GLN A 34 -8.03 2.89 5.17
C GLN A 34 -8.48 1.58 5.81
N TRP A 35 -8.07 1.34 7.06
CA TRP A 35 -8.49 0.13 7.79
C TRP A 35 -10.02 -0.02 7.85
N LYS A 36 -10.76 1.08 7.94
CA LYS A 36 -12.24 1.06 7.98
C LYS A 36 -12.87 0.54 6.69
N ASP A 37 -12.13 0.58 5.57
CA ASP A 37 -12.59 0.14 4.26
C ASP A 37 -12.25 -1.34 4.00
N LEU A 38 -11.75 -2.06 5.00
CA LEU A 38 -11.47 -3.48 4.88
C LEU A 38 -12.77 -4.24 4.54
N PRO A 39 -12.80 -5.04 3.46
CA PRO A 39 -14.01 -5.76 3.06
C PRO A 39 -14.49 -6.78 4.11
N ASP A 40 -15.81 -6.91 4.23
CA ASP A 40 -16.48 -7.76 5.24
C ASP A 40 -16.19 -9.26 5.13
N ARG A 41 -15.59 -9.72 4.02
CA ARG A 41 -15.11 -11.11 3.88
C ARG A 41 -13.95 -11.44 4.83
N TYR A 42 -13.30 -10.43 5.39
CA TYR A 42 -12.20 -10.57 6.37
C TYR A 42 -12.71 -10.36 7.80
N PRO A 43 -11.95 -10.78 8.82
CA PRO A 43 -12.25 -10.40 10.19
C PRO A 43 -12.31 -8.88 10.34
N SER A 44 -13.06 -8.42 11.33
CA SER A 44 -13.22 -6.99 11.65
C SER A 44 -11.89 -6.22 11.56
N TYR A 45 -11.90 -5.03 10.97
CA TYR A 45 -10.67 -4.26 10.78
C TYR A 45 -9.91 -4.00 12.09
N GLN A 46 -10.61 -3.85 13.23
CA GLN A 46 -10.00 -3.67 14.55
C GLN A 46 -9.15 -4.89 14.94
N THR A 47 -9.64 -6.10 14.62
CA THR A 47 -8.93 -7.34 14.89
C THR A 47 -7.68 -7.44 14.02
N CYS A 48 -7.80 -7.19 12.71
CA CYS A 48 -6.66 -7.19 11.80
C CYS A 48 -5.62 -6.14 12.17
N HIS A 49 -6.05 -4.90 12.45
CA HIS A 49 -5.14 -3.81 12.81
C HIS A 49 -4.40 -4.08 14.12
N ARG A 50 -5.12 -4.52 15.18
CA ARG A 50 -4.47 -4.89 16.45
C ARG A 50 -3.43 -5.99 16.25
N ARG A 51 -3.75 -6.99 15.41
CA ARG A 51 -2.85 -8.11 15.15
C ARG A 51 -1.65 -7.71 14.31
N PHE A 52 -1.84 -6.86 13.31
CA PHE A 52 -0.76 -6.27 12.54
C PHE A 52 0.23 -5.52 13.45
N GLN A 53 -0.27 -4.70 14.37
CA GLN A 53 0.59 -3.99 15.33
C GLN A 53 1.35 -4.94 16.26
N GLU A 54 0.68 -5.98 16.78
CA GLU A 54 1.31 -7.02 17.61
C GLU A 54 2.42 -7.75 16.84
N TRP A 55 2.14 -8.17 15.62
CA TRP A 55 3.09 -8.88 14.75
C TRP A 55 4.24 -8.01 14.26
N ASN A 56 4.03 -6.70 14.12
CA ASN A 56 5.12 -5.77 13.86
C ASN A 56 6.04 -5.65 15.09
N ARG A 57 5.46 -5.47 16.29
CA ARG A 57 6.24 -5.30 17.53
C ARG A 57 7.07 -6.54 17.87
N ASN A 58 6.50 -7.73 17.70
CA ASN A 58 7.19 -8.99 18.03
C ASN A 58 8.04 -9.54 16.86
N GLY A 59 8.11 -8.83 15.72
CA GLY A 59 8.90 -9.22 14.55
C GLY A 59 8.29 -10.32 13.66
N THR A 60 7.09 -10.79 13.94
CA THR A 60 6.39 -11.80 13.11
C THR A 60 6.16 -11.30 11.69
N MET A 61 5.74 -10.05 11.49
CA MET A 61 5.58 -9.49 10.14
C MET A 61 6.89 -9.46 9.36
N ARG A 62 7.99 -9.07 10.03
CA ARG A 62 9.32 -9.07 9.42
C ARG A 62 9.73 -10.47 8.97
N ASN A 63 9.46 -11.48 9.79
CA ASN A 63 9.77 -12.87 9.44
C ASN A 63 8.92 -13.36 8.27
N ILE A 64 7.62 -13.05 8.25
CA ILE A 64 6.72 -13.38 7.13
C ILE A 64 7.23 -12.78 5.81
N ILE A 65 7.54 -11.48 5.81
CA ILE A 65 8.04 -10.80 4.60
C ILE A 65 9.37 -11.40 4.14
N ARG A 66 10.28 -11.71 5.07
CA ARG A 66 11.56 -12.36 4.75
C ARG A 66 11.35 -13.74 4.13
N SER A 67 10.48 -14.57 4.71
CA SER A 67 10.18 -15.89 4.16
C SER A 67 9.57 -15.79 2.76
N LEU A 68 8.67 -14.84 2.53
CA LEU A 68 8.08 -14.61 1.20
C LEU A 68 9.14 -14.15 0.19
N ALA A 69 10.01 -13.22 0.57
CA ALA A 69 11.09 -12.77 -0.30
C ALA A 69 12.04 -13.91 -0.66
N ASN A 70 12.40 -14.77 0.30
CA ASN A 70 13.26 -15.92 0.02
C ASN A 70 12.59 -16.92 -0.94
N ASP A 71 11.31 -17.25 -0.74
CA ASP A 71 10.55 -18.13 -1.63
C ASP A 71 10.48 -17.56 -3.06
N LEU A 72 10.26 -16.25 -3.20
CA LEU A 72 10.25 -15.60 -4.51
C LEU A 72 11.64 -15.59 -5.18
N ARG A 73 12.72 -15.43 -4.40
CA ARG A 73 14.10 -15.53 -4.93
C ARG A 73 14.39 -16.93 -5.43
N GLU A 74 14.04 -17.96 -4.65
CA GLU A 74 14.26 -19.36 -5.01
C GLU A 74 13.50 -19.74 -6.29
N ARG A 75 12.35 -19.12 -6.53
CA ARG A 75 11.58 -19.28 -7.77
C ARG A 75 12.07 -18.42 -8.94
N GLY A 76 13.05 -17.54 -8.72
CA GLY A 76 13.54 -16.60 -9.74
C GLY A 76 12.56 -15.46 -10.06
N GLU A 77 11.58 -15.20 -9.19
CA GLU A 77 10.54 -14.17 -9.37
C GLU A 77 10.98 -12.79 -8.84
N ILE A 78 12.00 -12.77 -7.97
CA ILE A 78 12.66 -11.53 -7.56
C ILE A 78 14.18 -11.67 -7.65
N GLU A 79 14.80 -10.75 -8.37
CA GLU A 79 16.24 -10.52 -8.34
C GLU A 79 16.54 -9.52 -7.24
N THR A 80 17.62 -9.72 -6.49
CA THR A 80 17.94 -8.82 -5.37
C THR A 80 19.33 -8.21 -5.43
N GLU A 81 20.04 -8.46 -6.53
CA GLU A 81 21.24 -7.71 -6.86
C GLU A 81 20.89 -6.24 -7.15
N GLU A 82 19.71 -6.01 -7.74
CA GLU A 82 19.14 -4.69 -7.93
C GLU A 82 17.83 -4.55 -7.15
N SER A 83 17.71 -3.51 -6.34
CA SER A 83 16.48 -3.21 -5.60
C SER A 83 16.29 -1.71 -5.50
N PHE A 84 15.15 -1.23 -5.99
CA PHE A 84 14.77 0.17 -5.92
C PHE A 84 13.75 0.37 -4.79
N ILE A 85 14.04 1.30 -3.88
CA ILE A 85 13.08 1.75 -2.88
C ILE A 85 12.32 2.92 -3.49
N ASP A 86 11.10 2.68 -3.96
CA ASP A 86 10.19 3.76 -4.33
C ASP A 86 9.38 4.22 -3.11
N GLY A 87 9.27 5.54 -2.94
CA GLY A 87 8.64 6.15 -1.78
C GLY A 87 7.95 7.45 -2.16
N THR A 88 6.65 7.53 -1.91
CA THR A 88 5.89 8.77 -2.08
C THR A 88 5.88 9.56 -0.77
N PHE A 89 6.44 10.77 -0.78
CA PHE A 89 6.39 11.67 0.37
C PHE A 89 5.10 12.49 0.35
N VAL A 90 4.27 12.36 1.39
CA VAL A 90 3.10 13.22 1.57
C VAL A 90 3.45 14.35 2.56
N PRO A 91 3.28 15.63 2.20
CA PRO A 91 3.53 16.75 3.10
C PRO A 91 2.69 16.63 4.38
N ALA A 92 3.31 16.85 5.53
CA ALA A 92 2.58 16.86 6.80
C ALA A 92 1.61 18.05 6.84
N LYS A 93 0.30 17.77 6.90
CA LYS A 93 -0.79 18.77 6.86
C LYS A 93 -0.71 19.84 7.97
N LYS A 94 -0.02 19.56 9.08
CA LYS A 94 0.14 20.49 10.22
C LYS A 94 1.56 21.04 10.40
N GLY A 95 2.47 20.78 9.46
CA GLY A 95 3.88 21.17 9.59
C GLY A 95 4.60 20.32 10.65
N ALA A 96 5.35 19.32 10.21
CA ALA A 96 6.29 18.61 11.07
C ALA A 96 7.67 19.30 11.04
N GLN A 97 8.55 18.91 11.95
CA GLN A 97 9.97 19.28 11.88
C GLN A 97 10.50 18.96 10.48
N LYS A 98 11.24 19.90 9.87
CA LYS A 98 11.81 19.71 8.54
C LYS A 98 12.66 18.45 8.56
N SER A 99 12.32 17.46 7.73
CA SER A 99 13.26 16.39 7.43
C SER A 99 14.54 17.02 6.88
N GLY A 100 15.70 16.42 7.16
CA GLY A 100 16.98 16.90 6.63
C GLY A 100 16.92 17.17 5.12
N LYS A 101 17.81 18.04 4.62
CA LYS A 101 17.86 18.39 3.19
C LYS A 101 17.86 17.10 2.37
N GLN A 102 16.78 16.88 1.62
CA GLN A 102 16.69 15.76 0.71
C GLN A 102 17.79 15.91 -0.33
N SER A 103 18.57 14.86 -0.57
CA SER A 103 19.39 14.77 -1.79
C SER A 103 18.42 14.59 -2.94
N VAL A 104 17.84 15.69 -3.41
CA VAL A 104 16.97 15.69 -4.58
C VAL A 104 17.88 15.32 -5.75
N GLY A 105 17.86 14.06 -6.17
CA GLY A 105 18.24 13.72 -7.53
C GLY A 105 17.40 14.64 -8.40
N ARG A 106 18.02 15.56 -9.13
CA ARG A 106 17.32 16.57 -9.93
C ARG A 106 16.45 15.84 -10.94
N VAL A 107 15.18 15.62 -10.61
CA VAL A 107 14.16 15.32 -11.59
C VAL A 107 14.03 16.60 -12.42
N GLN A 108 14.31 16.48 -13.72
CA GLN A 108 14.15 17.55 -14.68
C GLN A 108 12.73 18.10 -14.52
N ARG A 109 12.60 19.40 -14.23
CA ARG A 109 11.30 20.05 -14.03
C ARG A 109 10.55 20.01 -15.36
N SER A 110 9.70 19.01 -15.56
CA SER A 110 8.83 18.94 -16.72
C SER A 110 7.59 19.79 -16.43
N TRP A 111 7.58 21.02 -16.94
CA TRP A 111 6.33 21.71 -17.29
C TRP A 111 5.59 21.03 -18.46
N GLN A 112 5.96 19.79 -18.76
CA GLN A 112 5.49 18.97 -19.86
C GLN A 112 5.18 17.57 -19.32
N LEU A 113 4.17 17.50 -18.46
CA LEU A 113 3.44 16.26 -18.28
C LEU A 113 2.66 15.99 -19.59
N GLU A 114 2.68 14.74 -20.04
CA GLU A 114 1.93 14.22 -21.21
C GLU A 114 0.41 14.49 -21.17
N THR A 115 -0.10 15.03 -20.07
CA THR A 115 -1.49 15.53 -19.96
C THR A 115 -1.77 16.69 -20.93
N ALA A 116 -0.74 17.44 -21.34
CA ALA A 116 -0.88 18.49 -22.37
C ALA A 116 -1.05 17.93 -23.80
N THR A 117 -0.63 16.68 -24.06
CA THR A 117 -0.73 16.06 -25.38
C THR A 117 -2.18 15.71 -25.75
N VAL A 118 -3.04 15.50 -24.75
CA VAL A 118 -4.48 15.25 -24.98
C VAL A 118 -5.20 16.51 -25.49
N PHE A 119 -4.72 17.71 -25.15
CA PHE A 119 -5.35 18.99 -25.52
C PHE A 119 -4.81 19.63 -26.80
N LEU A 120 -3.73 19.10 -27.39
CA LEU A 120 -3.12 19.60 -28.63
C LEU A 120 -3.17 18.59 -29.79
N SER A 121 -4.03 17.57 -29.69
CA SER A 121 -4.32 16.68 -30.81
C SER A 121 -5.10 17.43 -31.90
N PRO A 122 -4.68 17.37 -33.18
CA PRO A 122 -5.44 17.91 -34.31
C PRO A 122 -6.86 17.32 -34.45
N PHE A 123 -7.14 16.20 -33.78
CA PHE A 123 -8.46 15.57 -33.77
C PHE A 123 -9.44 16.22 -32.79
N ALA A 124 -8.96 16.76 -31.65
CA ALA A 124 -9.83 17.40 -30.66
C ALA A 124 -10.33 18.78 -31.14
N GLN A 125 -9.54 19.50 -31.94
CA GLN A 125 -9.93 20.78 -32.52
C GLN A 125 -11.12 20.70 -33.49
N LYS A 126 -11.36 19.54 -34.12
CA LYS A 126 -12.51 19.35 -35.03
C LYS A 126 -13.86 19.20 -34.33
N MET A 127 -13.90 18.96 -33.01
CA MET A 127 -15.15 18.86 -32.26
C MET A 127 -15.68 20.20 -31.74
N LEU A 128 -14.91 21.28 -31.85
CA LEU A 128 -15.30 22.62 -31.38
C LEU A 128 -15.51 23.59 -32.55
N HIS A 129 -16.23 23.15 -33.59
CA HIS A 129 -16.82 24.10 -34.52
C HIS A 129 -18.02 24.81 -33.85
N PRO A 130 -18.19 26.13 -34.07
CA PRO A 130 -19.10 26.94 -33.26
C PRO A 130 -20.55 26.69 -33.64
N MET A 131 -21.38 26.33 -32.66
CA MET A 131 -22.83 26.57 -32.74
C MET A 131 -23.05 28.07 -32.91
N LYS A 132 -23.38 28.49 -34.14
CA LYS A 132 -23.96 29.80 -34.42
C LYS A 132 -25.47 29.76 -34.19
N SER A 133 -25.99 30.94 -33.87
CA SER A 133 -27.39 31.38 -33.82
C SER A 133 -28.01 31.30 -32.42
N ARG A 134 -28.70 32.34 -31.92
CA ARG A 134 -29.43 33.42 -32.60
C ARG A 134 -29.45 34.68 -31.74
#